data_AF-A0A926E002-F1
#
_entry.id   AF-A0A926E002-F1
#
_cell.length_a   1.000
_cell.length_b   1.000
_cell.length_c   1.000
_cell.angle_alpha   90.00
_cell.angle_beta   90.00
_cell.angle_gamma   90.00
#
_symmetry.space_group_name_H-M   'P 1'
#
loop_
_entity.id
_entity.type
_entity.pdbx_description
1 polymer ?
#
loop_
_entity_poly.entity_id
_entity_poly.type
_entity_poly.pdbx_seq_one_letter_code
_entity_poly.pdbx_strand_id
1 'polypeptide(L)'
;MKRIAICSLALLFALSTAACGWKRPASSSSAPEPASSTPPVSSSAAPSQAEAEGETPEEAVNNLVKAVKALDLETAKGYLGGDLALKTEKLDLTSEQNKELAQAVVKDLSCKVLSSEMDGENATVKAEITTLDFGSVVQSFLGKSIALTMGNLGKSGDGLNTKLMDALRECIQDCNKTATKTVDIALEPSDDSWVVSNSDELQDALLGGLSSLVKEFSSLLPQ
;
A
#
# COMPACT_ATOMS: atom_id res chain seq x y z
N MET A 1 -28.12 -11.09 17.88
CA MET A 1 -27.93 -9.66 17.51
C MET A 1 -26.44 -9.38 17.49
N LYS A 2 -25.79 -9.48 16.31
CA LYS A 2 -24.38 -9.14 16.09
C LYS A 2 -24.36 -8.14 14.94
N ARG A 3 -24.41 -6.85 15.27
CA ARG A 3 -24.23 -5.72 14.37
C ARG A 3 -23.37 -4.71 15.12
N ILE A 4 -22.54 -3.97 14.39
CA ILE A 4 -21.67 -2.88 14.86
C ILE A 4 -20.30 -3.36 15.35
N ALA A 5 -19.40 -3.61 14.41
CA ALA A 5 -17.96 -3.55 14.66
C ALA A 5 -17.21 -3.23 13.38
N ILE A 6 -17.50 -2.14 12.65
CA ILE A 6 -16.74 -1.80 11.42
C ILE A 6 -16.09 -0.41 11.44
N CYS A 7 -16.38 0.49 12.39
CA CYS A 7 -15.72 1.81 12.41
C CYS A 7 -15.28 2.30 13.79
N SER A 8 -14.65 1.42 14.58
CA SER A 8 -13.90 1.82 15.78
C SER A 8 -12.40 1.49 15.70
N LEU A 9 -11.86 1.11 14.53
CA LEU A 9 -10.51 0.53 14.48
C LEU A 9 -9.42 1.33 13.74
N ALA A 10 -9.70 2.55 13.28
CA ALA A 10 -8.66 3.46 12.79
C ALA A 10 -8.34 4.60 13.78
N LEU A 11 -9.26 4.96 14.70
CA LEU A 11 -9.03 6.03 15.68
C LEU A 11 -8.74 5.55 17.13
N LEU A 12 -8.84 4.24 17.44
CA LEU A 12 -8.66 3.72 18.81
C LEU A 12 -7.50 2.73 18.98
N PHE A 13 -6.69 2.46 17.94
CA PHE A 13 -5.52 1.56 18.05
C PHE A 13 -4.17 2.28 18.00
N ALA A 14 -4.15 3.62 18.07
CA ALA A 14 -2.91 4.39 18.22
C ALA A 14 -2.34 4.40 19.65
N LEU A 15 -2.96 3.71 20.62
CA LEU A 15 -2.57 3.74 22.03
C LEU A 15 -2.06 2.41 22.60
N SER A 16 -1.74 1.40 21.77
CA SER A 16 -1.21 0.14 22.30
C SER A 16 -0.24 -0.58 21.37
N THR A 17 0.94 0.01 21.17
CA THR A 17 2.20 -0.74 20.96
C THR A 17 3.41 0.14 21.29
N ALA A 18 3.44 0.71 22.51
CA ALA A 18 4.71 0.93 23.17
C ALA A 18 5.17 -0.41 23.76
N ALA A 19 6.42 -0.78 23.48
CA ALA A 19 7.13 -1.98 23.94
C ALA A 19 7.08 -3.19 23.00
N CYS A 20 7.99 -3.23 22.04
CA CYS A 20 9.10 -4.18 22.09
C CYS A 20 10.15 -3.75 21.06
N GLY A 21 11.26 -3.20 21.56
CA GLY A 21 12.42 -2.93 20.74
C GLY A 21 13.04 -4.25 20.28
N TRP A 22 13.38 -4.32 19.00
CA TRP A 22 14.45 -5.21 18.57
C TRP A 22 15.53 -4.40 17.86
N LYS A 23 16.73 -4.63 18.37
CA LYS A 23 17.95 -3.89 18.15
C LYS A 23 18.59 -4.37 16.84
N ARG A 24 18.85 -3.43 15.94
CA ARG A 24 19.70 -3.61 14.76
C ARG A 24 21.17 -3.68 15.23
N PRO A 25 21.96 -4.72 14.94
CA PRO A 25 23.40 -4.60 15.05
C PRO A 25 24.01 -4.07 13.75
N ALA A 26 25.09 -3.34 13.96
CA ALA A 26 25.74 -2.44 13.03
C ALA A 26 26.66 -3.14 12.03
N SER A 27 26.92 -2.42 10.94
CA SER A 27 28.03 -2.58 10.01
C SER A 27 29.38 -2.73 10.73
N SER A 28 30.19 -3.69 10.30
CA SER A 28 31.64 -3.67 10.56
C SER A 28 32.39 -3.48 9.26
N SER A 29 32.95 -2.26 9.15
CA SER A 29 34.06 -1.85 8.31
C SER A 29 35.22 -2.87 8.28
N SER A 30 35.80 -3.09 7.09
CA SER A 30 37.22 -3.40 6.91
C SER A 30 37.62 -3.18 5.45
N ALA A 31 38.35 -2.09 5.20
CA ALA A 31 39.34 -2.01 4.11
C ALA A 31 40.73 -2.25 4.74
N PRO A 32 41.72 -2.77 3.99
CA PRO A 32 42.55 -1.86 3.21
C PRO A 32 43.01 -2.38 1.82
N GLU A 33 43.17 -1.44 0.89
CA GLU A 33 43.99 -1.50 -0.34
C GLU A 33 45.49 -1.29 -0.01
N PRO A 34 46.49 -1.30 -0.95
CA PRO A 34 46.46 -1.53 -2.42
C PRO A 34 47.64 -2.37 -3.00
N ALA A 35 47.59 -2.69 -4.30
CA ALA A 35 48.58 -2.27 -5.34
C ALA A 35 48.95 -3.29 -6.45
N SER A 36 48.67 -2.87 -7.70
CA SER A 36 49.37 -3.15 -8.98
C SER A 36 49.28 -4.58 -9.56
N SER A 37 48.94 -4.80 -10.84
CA SER A 37 49.52 -4.21 -12.04
C SER A 37 48.60 -4.35 -13.28
N THR A 38 48.84 -3.46 -14.24
CA THR A 38 48.16 -3.05 -15.48
C THR A 38 47.94 -4.10 -16.61
N PRO A 39 47.19 -3.75 -17.71
CA PRO A 39 46.31 -4.63 -18.52
C PRO A 39 46.96 -5.06 -19.86
N PRO A 40 46.28 -5.68 -20.87
CA PRO A 40 45.29 -5.01 -21.75
C PRO A 40 44.15 -5.90 -22.35
N VAL A 41 43.30 -5.24 -23.15
CA VAL A 41 42.49 -5.74 -24.30
C VAL A 41 41.00 -6.09 -24.08
N SER A 42 40.16 -5.11 -24.44
CA SER A 42 39.04 -5.21 -25.38
C SER A 42 38.42 -6.59 -25.66
N SER A 43 37.18 -6.82 -25.24
CA SER A 43 36.14 -7.40 -26.10
C SER A 43 34.79 -7.38 -25.41
N SER A 44 33.82 -6.77 -26.08
CA SER A 44 32.40 -7.07 -26.04
C SER A 44 32.05 -8.45 -25.49
N ALA A 45 31.24 -8.48 -24.43
CA ALA A 45 30.17 -9.45 -24.23
C ALA A 45 29.27 -8.93 -23.11
N ALA A 46 28.07 -8.49 -23.46
CA ALA A 46 26.96 -8.49 -22.51
C ALA A 46 26.84 -9.90 -21.92
N PRO A 47 26.67 -10.08 -20.60
CA PRO A 47 26.06 -11.31 -20.10
C PRO A 47 24.56 -11.15 -20.38
N SER A 48 24.11 -11.56 -21.56
CA SER A 48 23.61 -12.92 -21.79
C SER A 48 22.55 -13.23 -20.75
N GLN A 49 21.32 -12.86 -21.09
CA GLN A 49 20.09 -13.43 -20.55
C GLN A 49 20.29 -14.94 -20.45
N ALA A 50 20.38 -15.45 -19.24
CA ALA A 50 20.12 -16.85 -18.95
C ALA A 50 18.65 -16.90 -18.54
N GLU A 51 17.84 -17.46 -19.45
CA GLU A 51 16.44 -17.80 -19.21
C GLU A 51 16.34 -18.70 -17.96
N ALA A 52 15.66 -18.22 -16.93
CA ALA A 52 14.92 -19.07 -16.03
C ALA A 52 13.46 -18.98 -16.46
N GLU A 53 12.79 -20.10 -16.70
CA GLU A 53 11.33 -20.19 -16.82
C GLU A 53 10.68 -19.89 -15.45
N GLY A 54 10.85 -18.66 -14.98
CA GLY A 54 10.27 -18.12 -13.76
C GLY A 54 9.71 -16.73 -14.05
N GLU A 55 8.66 -16.37 -13.31
CA GLU A 55 8.09 -15.02 -13.35
C GLU A 55 9.20 -13.97 -13.16
N THR A 56 9.17 -12.87 -13.94
CA THR A 56 10.15 -11.79 -13.75
C THR A 56 9.77 -10.88 -12.57
N PRO A 57 10.71 -10.12 -11.98
CA PRO A 57 10.37 -9.14 -10.93
C PRO A 57 9.29 -8.14 -11.35
N GLU A 58 9.32 -7.69 -12.61
CA GLU A 58 8.31 -6.78 -13.15
C GLU A 58 6.94 -7.46 -13.29
N GLU A 59 6.91 -8.73 -13.66
CA GLU A 59 5.69 -9.53 -13.74
C GLU A 59 5.07 -9.72 -12.35
N ALA A 60 5.88 -10.03 -11.34
CA ALA A 60 5.42 -10.18 -9.95
C ALA A 60 4.79 -8.89 -9.41
N VAL A 61 5.42 -7.73 -9.61
CA VAL A 61 4.84 -6.43 -9.23
C VAL A 61 3.52 -6.18 -9.96
N ASN A 62 3.45 -6.46 -11.26
CA ASN A 62 2.22 -6.30 -12.01
C ASN A 62 1.12 -7.26 -11.54
N ASN A 63 1.47 -8.50 -11.20
CA ASN A 63 0.52 -9.50 -10.73
C ASN A 63 0.00 -9.19 -9.33
N LEU A 64 0.85 -8.68 -8.43
CA LEU A 64 0.41 -8.10 -7.16
C LEU A 64 -0.63 -6.99 -7.39
N VAL A 65 -0.31 -6.00 -8.23
CA VAL A 65 -1.22 -4.86 -8.47
C VAL A 65 -2.52 -5.31 -9.15
N LYS A 66 -2.45 -6.27 -10.08
CA LYS A 66 -3.64 -6.88 -10.69
C LYS A 66 -4.50 -7.62 -9.66
N ALA A 67 -3.89 -8.37 -8.74
CA ALA A 67 -4.60 -9.07 -7.69
C ALA A 67 -5.32 -8.09 -6.76
N VAL A 68 -4.64 -7.03 -6.33
CA VAL A 68 -5.26 -5.95 -5.55
C VAL A 68 -6.42 -5.29 -6.32
N LYS A 69 -6.24 -5.02 -7.62
CA LYS A 69 -7.31 -4.46 -8.47
C LYS A 69 -8.50 -5.39 -8.64
N ALA A 70 -8.26 -6.70 -8.70
CA ALA A 70 -9.29 -7.72 -8.78
C ALA A 70 -9.96 -8.02 -7.43
N LEU A 71 -9.49 -7.39 -6.34
CA LEU A 71 -9.87 -7.70 -4.96
C LEU A 71 -9.55 -9.16 -4.57
N ASP A 72 -8.56 -9.75 -5.23
CA ASP A 72 -8.03 -11.07 -4.93
C ASP A 72 -6.96 -10.97 -3.82
N LEU A 73 -7.46 -10.90 -2.58
CA LEU A 73 -6.62 -10.74 -1.39
C LEU A 73 -5.73 -11.95 -1.13
N GLU A 74 -6.13 -13.16 -1.55
CA GLU A 74 -5.33 -14.38 -1.38
C GLU A 74 -4.11 -14.33 -2.29
N THR A 75 -4.30 -14.02 -3.58
CA THR A 75 -3.19 -13.84 -4.52
C THR A 75 -2.29 -12.68 -4.10
N ALA A 76 -2.86 -11.53 -3.72
CA ALA A 76 -2.07 -10.37 -3.29
C ALA A 76 -1.22 -10.67 -2.03
N LYS A 77 -1.76 -11.42 -1.08
CA LYS A 77 -1.03 -11.87 0.12
C LYS A 77 0.12 -12.82 -0.22
N GLY A 78 -0.05 -13.68 -1.22
CA GLY A 78 1.01 -14.56 -1.73
C GLY A 78 2.25 -13.79 -2.15
N TYR A 79 2.07 -12.64 -2.82
CA TYR A 79 3.19 -11.80 -3.25
C TYR A 79 3.81 -10.96 -2.13
N LEU A 80 3.05 -10.48 -1.12
CA LEU A 80 3.56 -9.53 -0.13
C LEU A 80 4.32 -10.17 1.05
N GLY A 81 4.34 -11.49 1.18
CA GLY A 81 4.90 -12.18 2.35
C GLY A 81 4.20 -11.83 3.67
N GLY A 82 3.01 -11.22 3.61
CA GLY A 82 2.28 -10.65 4.76
C GLY A 82 0.94 -10.03 4.36
N ASP A 83 0.19 -9.55 5.35
CA ASP A 83 -1.07 -8.83 5.10
C ASP A 83 -0.80 -7.39 4.64
N LEU A 84 -1.64 -6.87 3.74
CA LEU A 84 -1.76 -5.43 3.54
C LEU A 84 -2.09 -4.78 4.89
N ALA A 85 -1.49 -3.64 5.23
CA ALA A 85 -1.72 -2.98 6.52
C ALA A 85 -3.18 -2.58 6.78
N LEU A 86 -4.04 -2.66 5.76
CA LEU A 86 -5.48 -2.77 6.00
C LEU A 86 -5.77 -4.14 6.61
N LYS A 87 -6.08 -4.18 7.92
CA LYS A 87 -6.72 -5.36 8.51
C LYS A 87 -8.04 -5.65 7.78
N THR A 88 -7.96 -6.39 6.69
CA THR A 88 -9.05 -6.76 5.77
C THR A 88 -10.00 -7.78 6.41
N GLU A 89 -9.67 -8.30 7.60
CA GLU A 89 -10.52 -9.17 8.44
C GLU A 89 -11.94 -8.61 8.70
N LYS A 90 -12.21 -7.33 8.40
CA LYS A 90 -13.53 -6.69 8.50
C LYS A 90 -14.15 -6.24 7.18
N LEU A 91 -13.45 -6.35 6.06
CA LEU A 91 -14.00 -6.07 4.73
C LEU A 91 -14.76 -7.31 4.26
N ASP A 92 -16.03 -7.40 4.68
CA ASP A 92 -16.93 -8.44 4.20
C ASP A 92 -17.36 -8.14 2.76
N LEU A 93 -16.63 -8.70 1.78
CA LEU A 93 -16.93 -8.59 0.35
C LEU A 93 -18.16 -9.40 -0.08
N THR A 94 -18.85 -10.11 0.84
CA THR A 94 -20.07 -10.86 0.50
C THR A 94 -21.29 -9.95 0.35
N SER A 95 -21.24 -8.72 0.86
CA SER A 95 -22.29 -7.73 0.60
C SER A 95 -21.97 -6.93 -0.66
N GLU A 96 -22.96 -6.78 -1.55
CA GLU A 96 -22.83 -5.99 -2.78
C GLU A 96 -22.35 -4.56 -2.49
N GLN A 97 -22.85 -3.93 -1.41
CA GLN A 97 -22.46 -2.57 -1.03
C GLN A 97 -20.96 -2.45 -0.68
N ASN A 98 -20.39 -3.45 0.00
CA ASN A 98 -18.96 -3.45 0.32
C ASN A 98 -18.12 -3.78 -0.90
N LYS A 99 -18.61 -4.64 -1.78
CA LYS A 99 -17.95 -4.98 -3.04
C LYS A 99 -17.89 -3.78 -3.99
N GLU A 100 -19.00 -3.06 -4.15
CA GLU A 100 -19.06 -1.81 -4.93
C GLU A 100 -18.10 -0.76 -4.36
N LEU A 101 -18.05 -0.62 -3.04
CA LEU A 101 -17.13 0.30 -2.38
C LEU A 101 -15.67 -0.09 -2.60
N ALA A 102 -15.33 -1.37 -2.40
CA ALA A 102 -13.99 -1.89 -2.64
C ALA A 102 -13.58 -1.70 -4.11
N GLN A 103 -14.51 -1.96 -5.04
CA GLN A 103 -14.30 -1.73 -6.46
C GLN A 103 -14.09 -0.24 -6.77
N ALA A 104 -14.84 0.67 -6.14
CA ALA A 104 -14.66 2.11 -6.31
C ALA A 104 -13.29 2.59 -5.83
N VAL A 105 -12.73 1.97 -4.79
CA VAL A 105 -11.38 2.26 -4.30
C VAL A 105 -10.30 1.83 -5.30
N VAL A 106 -10.44 0.63 -5.89
CA VAL A 106 -9.40 0.06 -6.77
C VAL A 106 -9.62 0.29 -8.27
N LYS A 107 -10.74 0.93 -8.68
CA LYS A 107 -11.10 1.13 -10.10
C LYS A 107 -9.97 1.77 -10.90
N ASP A 108 -9.33 2.78 -10.31
CA ASP A 108 -8.27 3.58 -10.92
C ASP A 108 -6.87 3.02 -10.64
N LEU A 109 -6.77 1.92 -9.88
CA LEU A 109 -5.50 1.29 -9.57
C LEU A 109 -4.81 0.83 -10.86
N SER A 110 -3.59 1.29 -11.08
CA SER A 110 -2.74 0.90 -12.20
C SER A 110 -1.28 0.99 -11.82
N CYS A 111 -0.46 0.15 -12.45
CA CYS A 111 0.98 0.11 -12.27
C CYS A 111 1.66 0.27 -13.62
N LYS A 112 2.71 1.08 -13.64
CA LYS A 112 3.60 1.23 -14.78
C LYS A 112 5.03 1.07 -14.27
N VAL A 113 5.65 -0.04 -14.63
CA VAL A 113 7.07 -0.27 -14.34
C VAL A 113 7.91 0.68 -15.18
N LEU A 114 8.82 1.41 -14.51
CA LEU A 114 9.75 2.34 -15.13
C LEU A 114 11.10 1.68 -15.41
N SER A 115 11.60 0.94 -14.43
CA SER A 115 12.86 0.21 -14.52
C SER A 115 12.87 -0.95 -13.54
N SER A 116 13.80 -1.86 -13.76
CA SER A 116 14.04 -3.03 -12.94
C SER A 116 15.53 -3.28 -12.90
N GLU A 117 16.06 -3.48 -11.71
CA GLU A 117 17.48 -3.67 -11.46
C GLU A 117 17.65 -4.91 -10.57
N MET A 118 18.60 -5.77 -10.94
CA MET A 118 18.98 -6.94 -10.15
C MET A 118 20.20 -6.60 -9.31
N ASP A 119 20.15 -6.90 -8.01
CA ASP A 119 21.27 -6.82 -7.07
C ASP A 119 21.54 -8.21 -6.48
N GLY A 120 22.40 -8.96 -7.15
CA GLY A 120 22.66 -10.36 -6.84
C GLY A 120 21.43 -11.22 -7.12
N GLU A 121 20.85 -11.80 -6.06
CA GLU A 121 19.63 -12.61 -6.12
C GLU A 121 18.35 -11.78 -5.90
N ASN A 122 18.49 -10.55 -5.41
CA ASN A 122 17.36 -9.65 -5.15
C ASN A 122 17.08 -8.75 -6.36
N ALA A 123 15.87 -8.20 -6.42
CA ALA A 123 15.49 -7.25 -7.45
C ALA A 123 14.92 -5.96 -6.84
N THR A 124 15.09 -4.86 -7.54
CA THR A 124 14.42 -3.58 -7.25
C THR A 124 13.69 -3.12 -8.49
N VAL A 125 12.36 -3.03 -8.39
CA VAL A 125 11.49 -2.54 -9.46
C VAL A 125 11.04 -1.13 -9.12
N LYS A 126 11.39 -0.16 -9.96
CA LYS A 126 10.88 1.21 -9.87
C LYS A 126 9.57 1.28 -10.65
N ALA A 127 8.47 1.61 -9.98
CA ALA A 127 7.16 1.67 -10.61
C ALA A 127 6.37 2.93 -10.25
N GLU A 128 5.58 3.41 -11.20
CA GLU A 128 4.53 4.41 -10.97
C GLU A 128 3.23 3.67 -10.66
N ILE A 129 2.74 3.84 -9.43
CA ILE A 129 1.43 3.33 -9.00
C ILE A 129 0.48 4.51 -9.01
N THR A 130 -0.61 4.39 -9.77
CA THR A 130 -1.72 5.35 -9.79
C THR A 130 -2.93 4.71 -9.15
N THR A 131 -3.61 5.42 -8.25
CA THR A 131 -4.82 4.95 -7.58
C THR A 131 -5.72 6.14 -7.22
N LEU A 132 -6.85 5.89 -6.58
CA LEU A 132 -7.76 6.93 -6.09
C LEU A 132 -7.02 7.88 -5.14
N ASP A 133 -7.17 9.20 -5.35
CA ASP A 133 -6.63 10.20 -4.41
C ASP A 133 -7.48 10.23 -3.13
N PHE A 134 -7.04 9.47 -2.13
CA PHE A 134 -7.71 9.42 -0.83
C PHE A 134 -7.64 10.75 -0.09
N GLY A 135 -6.67 11.62 -0.39
CA GLY A 135 -6.61 12.98 0.17
C GLY A 135 -7.83 13.80 -0.24
N SER A 136 -8.17 13.77 -1.52
CA SER A 136 -9.38 14.43 -2.03
C SER A 136 -10.67 13.82 -1.50
N VAL A 137 -10.73 12.51 -1.30
CA VAL A 137 -11.85 11.83 -0.64
C VAL A 137 -12.03 12.34 0.79
N VAL A 138 -10.95 12.31 1.59
CA VAL A 138 -10.96 12.75 2.99
C VAL A 138 -11.33 14.22 3.10
N GLN A 139 -10.81 15.08 2.23
CA GLN A 139 -11.16 16.50 2.20
C GLN A 139 -12.66 16.72 1.95
N SER A 140 -13.23 16.00 0.96
CA SER A 140 -14.66 16.07 0.65
C SER A 140 -15.51 15.54 1.79
N PHE A 141 -15.08 14.43 2.39
CA PHE A 141 -15.74 13.82 3.54
C PHE A 141 -15.71 14.75 4.77
N LEU A 142 -14.59 15.41 5.06
CA LEU A 142 -14.48 16.36 6.17
C LEU A 142 -15.52 17.48 6.02
N GLY A 143 -15.67 18.05 4.83
CA GLY A 143 -16.70 19.05 4.54
C GLY A 143 -18.12 18.53 4.80
N LYS A 144 -18.47 17.35 4.28
CA LYS A 144 -19.77 16.72 4.51
C LYS A 144 -19.99 16.38 5.99
N SER A 145 -18.96 15.90 6.70
CA SER A 145 -19.03 15.48 8.10
C SER A 145 -19.33 16.65 9.04
N ILE A 146 -18.74 17.83 8.79
CA ILE A 146 -19.00 19.05 9.55
C ILE A 146 -20.46 19.48 9.32
N ALA A 147 -20.93 19.51 8.07
CA ALA A 147 -22.31 19.87 7.75
C ALA A 147 -23.33 18.93 8.41
N LEU A 148 -23.07 17.61 8.36
CA LEU A 148 -23.91 16.59 9.00
C LEU A 148 -23.92 16.73 10.51
N THR A 149 -22.76 16.96 11.13
CA THR A 149 -22.64 17.16 12.58
C THR A 149 -23.40 18.42 12.99
N MET A 150 -23.19 19.54 12.30
CA MET A 150 -23.89 20.81 12.55
C MET A 150 -25.40 20.70 12.38
N GLY A 151 -25.88 20.03 11.33
CA GLY A 151 -27.31 19.79 11.12
C GLY A 151 -27.95 18.83 12.14
N ASN A 152 -27.11 18.13 12.92
CA ASN A 152 -27.52 17.21 13.98
C ASN A 152 -27.25 17.75 15.40
N LEU A 153 -26.67 18.95 15.56
CA LEU A 153 -26.54 19.59 16.87
C LEU A 153 -27.94 19.75 17.51
N GLY A 154 -28.07 19.32 18.76
CA GLY A 154 -29.33 19.40 19.52
C GLY A 154 -30.36 18.31 19.24
N LYS A 155 -30.05 17.31 18.38
CA LYS A 155 -30.87 16.11 18.17
C LYS A 155 -30.29 14.92 18.93
N SER A 156 -31.14 13.96 19.33
CA SER A 156 -30.66 12.66 19.82
C SER A 156 -29.76 12.06 18.73
N GLY A 157 -28.50 11.77 19.04
CA GLY A 157 -27.44 11.42 18.08
C GLY A 157 -27.63 10.09 17.32
N ASP A 158 -28.84 9.55 17.32
CA ASP A 158 -29.17 8.29 16.67
C ASP A 158 -29.08 8.45 15.14
N GLY A 159 -28.39 7.50 14.50
CA GLY A 159 -28.17 7.47 13.05
C GLY A 159 -27.12 8.45 12.49
N LEU A 160 -26.48 9.32 13.30
CA LEU A 160 -25.41 10.19 12.80
C LEU A 160 -24.24 9.38 12.23
N ASN A 161 -23.86 8.31 12.94
CA ASN A 161 -22.79 7.42 12.48
C ASN A 161 -23.12 6.78 11.12
N THR A 162 -24.35 6.32 10.92
CA THR A 162 -24.80 5.77 9.63
C THR A 162 -24.69 6.81 8.52
N LYS A 163 -25.16 8.04 8.76
CA LYS A 163 -25.06 9.13 7.78
C LYS A 163 -23.62 9.51 7.44
N LEU A 164 -22.72 9.46 8.41
CA LEU A 164 -21.29 9.69 8.17
C LEU A 164 -20.70 8.56 7.30
N MET A 165 -21.07 7.31 7.53
CA MET A 165 -20.63 6.19 6.69
C MET A 165 -21.15 6.30 5.26
N ASP A 166 -22.41 6.68 5.09
CA ASP A 166 -22.99 6.88 3.77
C ASP A 166 -22.32 8.06 3.05
N ALA A 167 -22.05 9.16 3.74
CA ALA A 167 -21.33 10.29 3.18
C ALA A 167 -19.90 9.93 2.76
N LEU A 168 -19.18 9.10 3.53
CA LEU A 168 -17.87 8.60 3.15
C LEU A 168 -17.94 7.73 1.89
N ARG A 169 -18.92 6.82 1.83
CA ARG A 169 -19.14 5.97 0.66
C ARG A 169 -19.41 6.79 -0.59
N GLU A 170 -20.30 7.77 -0.50
CA GLU A 170 -20.57 8.72 -1.58
C GLU A 170 -19.29 9.45 -2.01
N CYS A 171 -18.51 9.97 -1.05
CA CYS A 171 -17.26 10.67 -1.37
C CYS A 171 -16.24 9.78 -2.11
N ILE A 172 -16.19 8.48 -1.81
CA ILE A 172 -15.33 7.53 -2.52
C ILE A 172 -15.86 7.28 -3.94
N GLN A 173 -17.17 7.05 -4.07
CA GLN A 173 -17.81 6.77 -5.37
C GLN A 173 -17.75 7.97 -6.31
N ASP A 174 -17.97 9.19 -5.80
CA ASP A 174 -17.99 10.44 -6.55
C ASP A 174 -16.57 10.98 -6.84
N CYS A 175 -15.55 10.47 -6.16
CA CYS A 175 -14.18 10.90 -6.40
C CYS A 175 -13.67 10.34 -7.74
N ASN A 176 -13.21 11.26 -8.58
CA ASN A 176 -12.60 10.98 -9.89
C ASN A 176 -11.17 11.49 -9.98
N LYS A 177 -10.57 11.84 -8.83
CA LYS A 177 -9.18 12.27 -8.75
C LYS A 177 -8.31 11.06 -8.45
N THR A 178 -7.18 11.00 -9.14
CA THR A 178 -6.17 9.98 -8.94
C THR A 178 -4.89 10.60 -8.39
N ALA A 179 -4.15 9.81 -7.62
CA ALA A 179 -2.82 10.15 -7.16
C ALA A 179 -1.83 9.14 -7.74
N THR A 180 -0.72 9.63 -8.29
CA THR A 180 0.38 8.81 -8.81
C THR A 180 1.59 8.98 -7.90
N LYS A 181 2.16 7.86 -7.45
CA LYS A 181 3.41 7.83 -6.71
C LYS A 181 4.40 6.91 -7.38
N THR A 182 5.64 7.37 -7.50
CA THR A 182 6.77 6.54 -7.90
C THR A 182 7.34 5.88 -6.64
N VAL A 183 7.46 4.56 -6.65
CA VAL A 183 7.99 3.76 -5.54
C VAL A 183 9.08 2.83 -6.03
N ASP A 184 10.07 2.61 -5.18
CA ASP A 184 11.11 1.59 -5.36
C ASP A 184 10.69 0.34 -4.58
N ILE A 185 10.41 -0.72 -5.31
CA ILE A 185 9.84 -1.95 -4.78
C ILE A 185 10.95 -2.99 -4.72
N ALA A 186 11.38 -3.35 -3.52
CA ALA A 186 12.34 -4.44 -3.32
C ALA A 186 11.64 -5.79 -3.39
N LEU A 187 12.25 -6.75 -4.07
CA LEU A 187 11.77 -8.13 -4.18
C LEU A 187 12.87 -9.11 -3.79
N GLU A 188 12.47 -10.15 -3.07
CA GLU A 188 13.31 -11.29 -2.71
C GLU A 188 12.85 -12.52 -3.50
N PRO A 189 13.76 -13.35 -4.02
CA PRO A 189 13.41 -14.56 -4.76
C PRO A 189 12.78 -15.60 -3.83
N SER A 190 11.77 -16.31 -4.30
CA SER A 190 11.09 -17.37 -3.56
C SER A 190 10.70 -18.53 -4.47
N ASP A 191 11.43 -19.64 -4.39
CA ASP A 191 11.26 -20.85 -5.21
C ASP A 191 11.07 -20.55 -6.71
N ASP A 192 9.83 -20.42 -7.18
CA ASP A 192 9.46 -20.16 -8.59
C ASP A 192 8.78 -18.78 -8.82
N SER A 193 8.80 -17.89 -7.82
CA SER A 193 8.17 -16.55 -7.86
C SER A 193 8.98 -15.53 -7.03
N TRP A 194 8.42 -14.34 -6.82
CA TRP A 194 9.03 -13.24 -6.10
C TRP A 194 8.17 -12.78 -4.94
N VAL A 195 8.81 -12.57 -3.79
CA VAL A 195 8.18 -11.94 -2.63
C VAL A 195 8.49 -10.45 -2.67
N VAL A 196 7.44 -9.66 -2.80
CA VAL A 196 7.48 -8.20 -2.76
C VAL A 196 7.60 -7.74 -1.31
N SER A 197 8.60 -6.93 -1.02
CA SER A 197 8.77 -6.28 0.27
C SER A 197 7.59 -5.35 0.56
N ASN A 198 6.89 -5.63 1.66
CA ASN A 198 5.72 -4.87 2.11
C ASN A 198 6.14 -3.55 2.80
N SER A 199 6.73 -2.62 2.04
CA SER A 199 7.19 -1.31 2.55
C SER A 199 6.02 -0.35 2.79
N ASP A 200 6.21 0.58 3.73
CA ASP A 200 5.25 1.66 4.00
C ASP A 200 4.93 2.49 2.74
N GLU A 201 5.94 2.69 1.87
CA GLU A 201 5.79 3.44 0.63
C GLU A 201 4.92 2.69 -0.38
N LEU A 202 5.13 1.38 -0.55
CA LEU A 202 4.30 0.54 -1.41
C LEU A 202 2.86 0.52 -0.91
N GLN A 203 2.64 0.32 0.39
CA GLN A 203 1.30 0.35 0.99
C GLN A 203 0.63 1.69 0.77
N ASP A 204 1.33 2.79 1.02
CA ASP A 204 0.77 4.13 0.84
C ASP A 204 0.45 4.43 -0.63
N ALA A 205 1.28 3.95 -1.57
CA ALA A 205 1.02 4.07 -3.00
C ALA A 205 -0.18 3.23 -3.46
N LEU A 206 -0.34 2.00 -2.95
CA LEU A 206 -1.50 1.15 -3.21
C LEU A 206 -2.80 1.75 -2.62
N LEU A 207 -2.69 2.41 -1.47
CA LEU A 207 -3.81 3.01 -0.73
C LEU A 207 -4.04 4.49 -1.02
N GLY A 208 -3.36 5.06 -2.02
CA GLY A 208 -3.64 6.42 -2.51
C GLY A 208 -3.31 7.52 -1.50
N GLY A 209 -2.29 7.30 -0.67
CA GLY A 209 -1.88 8.26 0.36
C GLY A 209 -2.61 8.13 1.69
N LEU A 210 -3.53 7.15 1.84
CA LEU A 210 -4.31 6.99 3.06
C LEU A 210 -3.44 6.79 4.31
N SER A 211 -2.36 6.00 4.21
CA SER A 211 -1.46 5.73 5.33
C SER A 211 -0.75 7.00 5.79
N SER A 212 -0.28 7.81 4.85
CA SER A 212 0.31 9.13 5.12
C SER A 212 -0.70 10.06 5.79
N LEU A 213 -1.93 10.13 5.27
CA LEU A 213 -2.99 10.97 5.83
C LEU A 213 -3.35 10.60 7.26
N VAL A 214 -3.43 9.30 7.58
CA VAL A 214 -3.72 8.83 8.94
C VAL A 214 -2.57 9.19 9.89
N LYS A 215 -1.31 9.07 9.45
CA LYS A 215 -0.14 9.48 10.24
C LYS A 215 -0.16 10.99 10.53
N GLU A 216 -0.41 11.80 9.51
CA GLU A 216 -0.54 13.26 9.65
C GLU A 216 -1.69 13.64 10.58
N PHE A 217 -2.87 13.05 10.40
CA PHE A 217 -4.02 13.31 11.26
C PHE A 217 -3.75 12.90 12.72
N SER A 218 -3.10 11.75 12.94
CA SER A 218 -2.71 11.29 14.28
C SER A 218 -1.76 12.26 14.98
N SER A 219 -0.83 12.86 14.23
CA SER A 219 0.11 13.86 14.78
C SER A 219 -0.54 15.20 15.15
N LEU A 220 -1.70 15.51 14.57
CA LEU A 220 -2.44 16.76 14.82
C LEU A 220 -3.34 16.67 16.06
N LEU A 221 -3.66 15.47 16.53
CA LEU A 221 -4.48 15.29 17.73
C LEU A 221 -3.58 15.34 18.99
N PRO A 222 -3.90 16.18 19.99
CA PRO A 222 -3.21 16.13 21.27
C PRO A 222 -3.42 14.75 21.91
N GLN A 223 -2.32 14.09 22.24
CA GLN A 223 -2.27 12.79 22.93
C GLN A 223 -2.79 12.91 24.36
#